data_AF-A0A4P2QWA3-F1
#
_entry.id   AF-A0A4P2QWA3-F1
#
_cell.length_a   1.000
_cell.length_b   1.000
_cell.length_c   1.000
_cell.angle_alpha   90.00
_cell.angle_beta   90.00
_cell.angle_gamma   90.00
#
_symmetry.space_group_name_H-M   'P 1'
#
loop_
_entity.id
_entity.type
_entity.pdbx_description
1 polymer ?
#
loop_
_entity_poly.entity_id
_entity_poly.type
_entity_poly.pdbx_seq_one_letter_code
_entity_poly.pdbx_strand_id
1 'polypeptide(L)'
;MKIVQQHIVRHQEQFSDHPFFARLSTDPPLERLAPFPVCLMFFVMTFQDILRICDERATDPEYKRVVHRHRLEDAGHDRWFLGDLAALGLEPPTAAELFGERHRAARTASLALLSDAVRARHDAGRLTLLLTLESAGHVFFERVARYLVRIGERRRLRYFSQTHLDVERAHDVFEEDTDARIEAIALDEEARTEALQLIERCYRELTGMFDAIEAQVAAGAARPALAPSRPRTARGAALRVVRTPVPRPFARRAPRGDGGSPG
;
A
#
# COMPACT_ATOMS: atom_id res chain seq x y z
N MET A 1 20.59 -3.20 -15.76
CA MET A 1 19.40 -3.85 -15.17
C MET A 1 18.42 -4.39 -16.23
N LYS A 2 18.81 -4.50 -17.50
CA LYS A 2 17.90 -4.91 -18.59
C LYS A 2 17.09 -6.19 -18.34
N ILE A 3 17.76 -7.25 -17.86
CA ILE A 3 17.08 -8.53 -17.56
C ILE A 3 16.03 -8.41 -16.45
N VAL A 4 16.25 -7.51 -15.48
CA VAL A 4 15.32 -7.21 -14.39
C VAL A 4 14.08 -6.51 -14.95
N GLN A 5 14.25 -5.47 -15.77
CA GLN A 5 13.13 -4.78 -16.42
C GLN A 5 12.30 -5.71 -17.31
N GLN A 6 12.95 -6.56 -18.11
CA GLN A 6 12.24 -7.56 -18.93
C GLN A 6 11.42 -8.54 -18.06
N HIS A 7 11.93 -8.89 -16.89
CA HIS A 7 11.24 -9.77 -15.96
C HIS A 7 10.05 -9.07 -15.27
N ILE A 8 10.18 -7.78 -14.96
CA ILE A 8 9.07 -6.93 -14.49
C ILE A 8 7.96 -6.87 -15.54
N VAL A 9 8.28 -6.53 -16.80
CA VAL A 9 7.30 -6.45 -17.90
C VAL A 9 6.51 -7.75 -18.05
N ARG A 10 7.18 -8.90 -18.02
CA ARG A 10 6.50 -10.20 -18.08
C ARG A 10 5.50 -10.39 -16.95
N HIS A 11 5.85 -10.01 -15.72
CA HIS A 11 4.95 -10.14 -14.58
C HIS A 11 3.85 -9.08 -14.59
N GLN A 12 4.13 -7.88 -15.10
CA GLN A 12 3.14 -6.84 -15.32
C GLN A 12 2.03 -7.31 -16.26
N GLU A 13 2.41 -7.94 -17.39
CA GLU A 13 1.46 -8.54 -18.33
C GLU A 13 0.57 -9.56 -17.64
N GLN A 14 1.15 -10.49 -16.87
CA GLN A 14 0.40 -11.50 -16.12
C GLN A 14 -0.53 -10.88 -15.06
N PHE A 15 -0.05 -9.87 -14.33
CA PHE A 15 -0.84 -9.17 -13.33
C PHE A 15 -2.01 -8.40 -13.96
N SER A 16 -1.84 -7.91 -15.19
CA SER A 16 -2.89 -7.20 -15.92
C SER A 16 -4.11 -8.07 -16.27
N ASP A 17 -3.95 -9.39 -16.26
CA ASP A 17 -5.03 -10.37 -16.47
C ASP A 17 -5.76 -10.76 -15.17
N HIS A 18 -5.43 -10.14 -14.03
CA HIS A 18 -6.04 -10.47 -12.74
C HIS A 18 -7.58 -10.29 -12.76
N PRO A 19 -8.38 -11.21 -12.16
CA PRO A 19 -9.85 -11.16 -12.20
C PRO A 19 -10.48 -9.85 -11.73
N PHE A 20 -9.86 -9.16 -10.79
CA PHE A 20 -10.27 -7.82 -10.36
C PHE A 20 -10.35 -6.84 -11.55
N PHE A 21 -9.36 -6.81 -12.44
CA PHE A 21 -9.36 -5.92 -13.62
C PHE A 21 -10.37 -6.38 -14.68
N ALA A 22 -10.58 -7.68 -14.81
CA ALA A 22 -11.65 -8.22 -15.65
C ALA A 22 -13.04 -7.76 -15.14
N ARG A 23 -13.25 -7.75 -13.81
CA ARG A 23 -14.49 -7.23 -13.21
C ARG A 23 -14.72 -5.76 -13.54
N LEU A 24 -13.69 -4.91 -13.46
CA LEU A 24 -13.81 -3.48 -13.83
C LEU A 24 -14.29 -3.30 -15.28
N SER A 25 -13.94 -4.24 -16.17
CA SER A 25 -14.33 -4.19 -17.59
C SER A 25 -15.80 -4.53 -17.83
N THR A 26 -16.53 -4.98 -16.81
CA THR A 26 -17.99 -5.21 -16.84
C THR A 26 -18.78 -4.00 -16.36
N ASP A 27 -18.10 -2.87 -16.10
CA ASP A 27 -18.66 -1.60 -15.65
C ASP A 27 -19.68 -1.73 -14.49
N PRO A 28 -19.34 -2.46 -13.40
CA PRO A 28 -20.23 -2.57 -12.26
C PRO A 28 -20.45 -1.18 -11.62
N PRO A 29 -21.61 -0.95 -10.97
CA PRO A 29 -21.79 0.25 -10.15
C PRO A 29 -20.68 0.36 -9.08
N LEU A 30 -20.15 1.57 -8.88
CA LEU A 30 -19.02 1.79 -7.98
C LEU A 30 -19.31 1.36 -6.54
N GLU A 31 -20.58 1.43 -6.11
CA GLU A 31 -21.02 0.99 -4.78
C GLU A 31 -20.76 -0.50 -4.55
N ARG A 32 -20.79 -1.31 -5.62
CA ARG A 32 -20.45 -2.74 -5.54
C ARG A 32 -18.94 -2.97 -5.38
N LEU A 33 -18.12 -1.99 -5.71
CA LEU A 33 -16.67 -2.01 -5.54
C LEU A 33 -16.21 -1.32 -4.25
N ALA A 34 -17.11 -0.77 -3.44
CA ALA A 34 -16.77 -0.04 -2.21
C ALA A 34 -15.81 -0.78 -1.25
N PRO A 35 -15.77 -2.13 -1.17
CA PRO A 35 -14.75 -2.80 -0.38
C PRO A 35 -13.31 -2.55 -0.82
N PHE A 36 -13.08 -2.37 -2.12
CA PHE A 36 -11.73 -2.29 -2.68
C PHE A 36 -10.93 -1.08 -2.17
N PRO A 37 -11.42 0.18 -2.25
CA PRO A 37 -10.64 1.32 -1.77
C PRO A 37 -10.32 1.21 -0.28
N VAL A 38 -11.29 0.78 0.53
CA VAL A 38 -11.12 0.62 1.98
C VAL A 38 -10.06 -0.45 2.29
N CYS A 39 -10.11 -1.59 1.61
CA CYS A 39 -9.15 -2.68 1.82
C CYS A 39 -7.73 -2.33 1.39
N LEU A 40 -7.58 -1.45 0.39
CA LEU A 40 -6.28 -1.01 -0.10
C LEU A 40 -5.56 -0.05 0.86
N MET A 41 -6.26 0.58 1.81
CA MET A 41 -5.69 1.66 2.64
C MET A 41 -4.39 1.27 3.33
N PHE A 42 -4.29 0.06 3.90
CA PHE A 42 -3.06 -0.35 4.59
C PHE A 42 -1.85 -0.34 3.64
N PHE A 43 -2.04 -0.80 2.41
CA PHE A 43 -1.02 -0.80 1.37
C PHE A 43 -0.62 0.62 0.97
N VAL A 44 -1.59 1.49 0.65
CA VAL A 44 -1.29 2.87 0.23
C VAL A 44 -0.51 3.63 1.30
N MET A 45 -0.88 3.46 2.57
CA MET A 45 -0.17 4.11 3.68
C MET A 45 1.25 3.54 3.86
N THR A 46 1.41 2.22 3.73
CA THR A 46 2.72 1.56 3.89
C THR A 46 3.66 1.86 2.71
N PHE A 47 3.12 2.12 1.52
CA PHE A 47 3.92 2.42 0.33
C PHE A 47 4.82 3.65 0.52
N GLN A 48 4.35 4.67 1.22
CA GLN A 48 5.16 5.85 1.58
C GLN A 48 6.38 5.47 2.44
N ASP A 49 6.22 4.52 3.36
CA ASP A 49 7.33 4.02 4.18
C ASP A 49 8.30 3.15 3.37
N ILE A 50 7.81 2.36 2.41
CA ILE A 50 8.65 1.59 1.48
C ILE A 50 9.57 2.55 0.71
N LEU A 51 9.00 3.58 0.08
CA LEU A 51 9.75 4.60 -0.66
C LEU A 51 10.78 5.29 0.21
N ARG A 52 10.37 5.72 1.42
CA ARG A 52 11.26 6.37 2.38
C ARG A 52 12.43 5.46 2.79
N ILE A 53 12.18 4.19 3.10
CA ILE A 53 13.22 3.25 3.52
C ILE A 53 14.17 2.93 2.38
N CYS A 54 13.67 2.72 1.16
CA CYS A 54 14.50 2.53 -0.02
C CYS A 54 15.41 3.74 -0.23
N ASP A 55 14.86 4.95 -0.15
CA ASP A 55 15.63 6.20 -0.25
C ASP A 55 16.70 6.27 0.85
N GLU A 56 16.31 6.26 2.12
CA GLU A 56 17.23 6.38 3.27
C GLU A 56 18.37 5.36 3.27
N ARG A 57 18.15 4.16 2.74
CA ARG A 57 19.13 3.07 2.74
C ARG A 57 19.92 2.89 1.45
N ALA A 58 19.56 3.59 0.37
CA ALA A 58 20.37 3.61 -0.84
C ALA A 58 21.69 4.36 -0.56
N THR A 59 22.81 3.76 -0.96
CA THR A 59 24.16 4.24 -0.65
C THR A 59 24.94 4.65 -1.90
N ASP A 60 24.79 3.90 -2.99
CA ASP A 60 25.42 4.23 -4.25
C ASP A 60 24.78 5.50 -4.85
N PRO A 61 25.56 6.53 -5.24
CA PRO A 61 25.03 7.80 -5.73
C PRO A 61 24.12 7.66 -6.96
N GLU A 62 24.36 6.68 -7.83
CA GLU A 62 23.56 6.52 -9.04
C GLU A 62 22.18 5.97 -8.72
N TYR A 63 22.12 4.92 -7.90
CA TYR A 63 20.84 4.36 -7.44
C TYR A 63 20.10 5.34 -6.53
N LYS A 64 20.80 5.97 -5.58
CA LYS A 64 20.24 6.92 -4.63
C LYS A 64 19.50 8.05 -5.33
N ARG A 65 20.07 8.59 -6.41
CA ARG A 65 19.44 9.66 -7.19
C ARG A 65 18.11 9.23 -7.80
N VAL A 66 18.01 8.01 -8.34
CA VAL A 66 16.77 7.49 -8.94
C VAL A 66 15.73 7.22 -7.85
N VAL A 67 16.11 6.48 -6.82
CA VAL A 67 15.23 6.15 -5.69
C VAL A 67 14.71 7.41 -4.98
N HIS A 68 15.58 8.41 -4.78
CA HIS A 68 15.18 9.67 -4.17
C HIS A 68 14.18 10.44 -5.03
N ARG A 69 14.38 10.44 -6.35
CA ARG A 69 13.46 11.08 -7.29
C ARG A 69 12.06 10.45 -7.21
N HIS A 70 11.95 9.12 -7.33
CA HIS A 70 10.66 8.43 -7.22
C HIS A 70 9.93 8.74 -5.91
N ARG A 71 10.66 8.83 -4.79
CA ARG A 71 10.06 9.23 -3.50
C ARG A 71 9.47 10.64 -3.55
N LEU A 72 10.14 11.59 -4.20
CA LEU A 72 9.64 12.97 -4.31
C LEU A 72 8.43 13.06 -5.24
N GLU A 73 8.45 12.30 -6.33
CA GLU A 73 7.37 12.19 -7.31
C GLU A 73 6.10 11.60 -6.69
N ASP A 74 6.24 10.56 -5.87
CA ASP A 74 5.13 9.91 -5.18
C ASP A 74 4.69 10.66 -3.89
N ALA A 75 5.40 11.70 -3.46
CA ALA A 75 5.10 12.40 -2.22
C ALA A 75 3.68 13.00 -2.21
N GLY A 76 2.85 12.57 -1.27
CA GLY A 76 1.49 13.09 -1.07
C GLY A 76 0.37 12.29 -1.74
N HIS A 77 0.69 11.18 -2.41
CA HIS A 77 -0.31 10.28 -2.97
C HIS A 77 -1.19 9.62 -1.89
N ASP A 78 -0.65 9.37 -0.70
CA ASP A 78 -1.42 8.95 0.49
C ASP A 78 -2.54 9.95 0.84
N ARG A 79 -2.26 11.25 0.73
CA ARG A 79 -3.24 12.31 0.98
C ARG A 79 -4.29 12.38 -0.13
N TRP A 80 -3.90 12.16 -1.38
CA TRP A 80 -4.85 12.07 -2.49
C TRP A 80 -5.79 10.90 -2.29
N PHE A 81 -5.27 9.74 -1.88
CA PHE A 81 -6.08 8.57 -1.59
C PHE A 81 -7.09 8.83 -0.47
N LEU A 82 -6.69 9.46 0.64
CA LEU A 82 -7.61 9.85 1.72
C LEU A 82 -8.67 10.86 1.25
N GLY A 83 -8.27 11.81 0.41
CA GLY A 83 -9.19 12.75 -0.23
C GLY A 83 -10.23 12.05 -1.10
N ASP A 84 -9.81 11.03 -1.85
CA ASP A 84 -10.69 10.23 -2.69
C ASP A 84 -11.66 9.39 -1.85
N LEU A 85 -11.21 8.77 -0.75
CA LEU A 85 -12.12 8.07 0.17
C LEU A 85 -13.22 9.00 0.68
N ALA A 86 -12.84 10.21 1.13
CA ALA A 86 -13.81 11.21 1.59
C ALA A 86 -14.77 11.65 0.48
N ALA A 87 -14.27 11.91 -0.74
CA ALA A 87 -15.10 12.25 -1.89
C ALA A 87 -16.07 11.11 -2.27
N LEU A 88 -15.64 9.86 -2.07
CA LEU A 88 -16.45 8.67 -2.30
C LEU A 88 -17.50 8.42 -1.19
N GLY A 89 -17.46 9.17 -0.08
CA GLY A 89 -18.30 8.94 1.09
C GLY A 89 -17.90 7.69 1.89
N LEU A 90 -16.64 7.28 1.77
CA LEU A 90 -16.07 6.14 2.47
C LEU A 90 -15.29 6.62 3.69
N GLU A 91 -15.68 6.16 4.86
CA GLU A 91 -14.94 6.42 6.09
C GLU A 91 -13.65 5.58 6.12
N PRO A 92 -12.50 6.18 6.47
CA PRO A 92 -11.29 5.43 6.71
C PRO A 92 -11.49 4.40 7.84
N PRO A 93 -10.99 3.16 7.68
CA PRO A 93 -11.02 2.15 8.74
C PRO A 93 -10.28 2.65 9.99
N THR A 94 -10.85 2.34 11.15
CA THR A 94 -10.19 2.51 12.45
C THR A 94 -8.95 1.62 12.54
N ALA A 95 -8.06 1.92 13.49
CA ALA A 95 -6.91 1.07 13.77
C ALA A 95 -7.30 -0.40 14.06
N ALA A 96 -8.40 -0.63 14.80
CA ALA A 96 -8.89 -1.98 15.06
C ALA A 96 -9.32 -2.69 13.76
N GLU A 97 -9.99 -1.99 12.86
CA GLU A 97 -10.42 -2.55 11.57
C GLU A 97 -9.24 -2.85 10.64
N LEU A 98 -8.25 -1.95 10.56
CA LEU A 98 -7.01 -2.14 9.79
C LEU A 98 -6.23 -3.40 10.23
N PHE A 99 -6.32 -3.77 11.51
CA PHE A 99 -5.70 -4.98 12.05
C PHE A 99 -6.64 -6.20 12.08
N GLY A 100 -7.91 -6.03 11.69
CA GLY A 100 -8.89 -7.11 11.57
C GLY A 100 -8.69 -8.01 10.35
N GLU A 101 -9.53 -9.04 10.25
CA GLU A 101 -9.44 -10.08 9.21
C GLU A 101 -9.68 -9.51 7.80
N ARG A 102 -10.59 -8.55 7.68
CA ARG A 102 -10.95 -7.91 6.40
C ARG A 102 -9.74 -7.27 5.69
N HIS A 103 -8.79 -6.75 6.46
CA HIS A 103 -7.59 -6.07 5.94
C HIS A 103 -6.35 -6.95 6.00
N ARG A 104 -6.48 -8.22 6.42
CA ARG A 104 -5.34 -9.10 6.67
C ARG A 104 -4.47 -9.31 5.43
N ALA A 105 -5.07 -9.54 4.26
CA ALA A 105 -4.33 -9.77 3.03
C ALA A 105 -3.51 -8.54 2.62
N ALA A 106 -4.14 -7.37 2.54
CA ALA A 106 -3.45 -6.12 2.24
C ALA A 106 -2.36 -5.80 3.28
N ARG A 107 -2.65 -5.97 4.57
CA ARG A 107 -1.66 -5.79 5.64
C ARG A 107 -0.48 -6.76 5.52
N THR A 108 -0.74 -8.04 5.25
CA THR A 108 0.31 -9.06 5.08
C THR A 108 1.22 -8.72 3.91
N ALA A 109 0.63 -8.43 2.74
CA ALA A 109 1.38 -8.04 1.55
C ALA A 109 2.23 -6.78 1.81
N SER A 110 1.63 -5.75 2.43
CA SER A 110 2.32 -4.49 2.75
C SER A 110 3.53 -4.69 3.66
N LEU A 111 3.37 -5.50 4.70
CA LEU A 111 4.47 -5.80 5.64
C LEU A 111 5.55 -6.68 5.01
N ALA A 112 5.18 -7.59 4.11
CA ALA A 112 6.14 -8.39 3.34
C ALA A 112 6.99 -7.50 2.42
N LEU A 113 6.35 -6.60 1.66
CA LEU A 113 7.03 -5.64 0.77
C LEU A 113 7.91 -4.66 1.55
N LEU A 114 7.43 -4.17 2.70
CA LEU A 114 8.23 -3.36 3.62
C LEU A 114 9.45 -4.14 4.14
N SER A 115 9.27 -5.44 4.43
CA SER A 115 10.38 -6.32 4.82
C SER A 115 11.41 -6.45 3.70
N ASP A 116 10.99 -6.59 2.45
CA ASP A 116 11.90 -6.61 1.29
C ASP A 116 12.69 -5.29 1.18
N ALA A 117 12.06 -4.13 1.38
CA ALA A 117 12.75 -2.82 1.39
C ALA A 117 13.83 -2.74 2.49
N VAL A 118 13.50 -3.26 3.69
CA VAL A 118 14.41 -3.29 4.84
C VAL A 118 15.56 -4.29 4.60
N ARG A 119 15.27 -5.47 4.03
CA ARG A 119 16.20 -6.59 3.92
C ARG A 119 17.04 -6.61 2.65
N ALA A 120 16.71 -5.80 1.64
CA ALA A 120 17.49 -5.67 0.41
C ALA A 120 18.97 -5.45 0.74
N ARG A 121 19.85 -6.30 0.21
CA ARG A 121 21.30 -6.24 0.48
C ARG A 121 21.99 -5.27 -0.45
N HIS A 122 21.49 -5.16 -1.68
CA HIS A 122 22.05 -4.31 -2.73
C HIS A 122 21.07 -3.17 -3.07
N ASP A 123 21.61 -2.03 -3.49
CA ASP A 123 20.80 -0.91 -3.96
C ASP A 123 20.01 -1.25 -5.23
N ALA A 124 20.53 -2.18 -6.04
CA ALA A 124 19.80 -2.82 -7.12
C ALA A 124 18.48 -3.46 -6.65
N GLY A 125 18.45 -4.12 -5.49
CA GLY A 125 17.24 -4.72 -4.93
C GLY A 125 16.20 -3.68 -4.54
N ARG A 126 16.65 -2.55 -3.96
CA ARG A 126 15.77 -1.42 -3.61
C ARG A 126 15.16 -0.77 -4.83
N LEU A 127 15.98 -0.48 -5.83
CA LEU A 127 15.50 0.06 -7.10
C LEU A 127 14.56 -0.92 -7.80
N THR A 128 14.89 -2.21 -7.81
CA THR A 128 14.02 -3.26 -8.36
C THR A 128 12.66 -3.27 -7.68
N LEU A 129 12.60 -3.15 -6.34
CA LEU A 129 11.34 -3.11 -5.60
C LEU A 129 10.48 -1.92 -6.04
N LEU A 130 11.06 -0.74 -6.19
CA LEU A 130 10.31 0.46 -6.61
C LEU A 130 9.77 0.30 -8.03
N LEU A 131 10.64 -0.06 -8.99
CA LEU A 131 10.24 -0.28 -10.39
C LEU A 131 9.16 -1.36 -10.52
N THR A 132 9.21 -2.40 -9.66
CA THR A 132 8.19 -3.46 -9.67
C THR A 132 6.85 -2.96 -9.15
N LEU A 133 6.85 -2.18 -8.06
CA LEU A 133 5.62 -1.62 -7.48
C LEU A 133 4.99 -0.57 -8.39
N GLU A 134 5.79 0.27 -9.02
CA GLU A 134 5.38 1.23 -10.04
C GLU A 134 4.77 0.53 -11.26
N SER A 135 5.42 -0.51 -11.76
CA SER A 135 4.90 -1.31 -12.87
C SER A 135 3.51 -1.90 -12.56
N ALA A 136 3.29 -2.41 -11.35
CA ALA A 136 1.97 -2.87 -10.93
C ALA A 136 0.98 -1.70 -10.71
N GLY A 137 1.47 -0.56 -10.23
CA GLY A 137 0.74 0.70 -10.11
C GLY A 137 0.16 1.18 -11.44
N HIS A 138 0.97 1.21 -12.50
CA HIS A 138 0.50 1.60 -13.83
C HIS A 138 -0.69 0.75 -14.31
N VAL A 139 -0.60 -0.58 -14.17
CA VAL A 139 -1.72 -1.48 -14.52
C VAL A 139 -2.96 -1.10 -13.72
N PHE A 140 -2.80 -0.91 -12.42
CA PHE A 140 -3.88 -0.59 -11.52
C PHE A 140 -4.56 0.75 -11.86
N PHE A 141 -3.79 1.84 -11.89
CA PHE A 141 -4.31 3.19 -12.12
C PHE A 141 -4.91 3.33 -13.52
N GLU A 142 -4.28 2.74 -14.54
CA GLU A 142 -4.81 2.72 -15.90
C GLU A 142 -6.20 2.06 -15.95
N ARG A 143 -6.35 0.90 -15.32
CA ARG A 143 -7.60 0.13 -15.33
C ARG A 143 -8.69 0.83 -14.52
N VAL A 144 -8.35 1.38 -13.34
CA VAL A 144 -9.30 2.10 -12.49
C VAL A 144 -9.74 3.42 -13.12
N ALA A 145 -8.82 4.24 -13.61
CA ALA A 145 -9.15 5.53 -14.23
C ALA A 145 -10.06 5.35 -15.45
N ARG A 146 -9.75 4.40 -16.33
CA ARG A 146 -10.60 4.08 -17.49
C ARG A 146 -11.99 3.60 -17.06
N TYR A 147 -12.06 2.75 -16.04
CA TYR A 147 -13.35 2.30 -15.50
C TYR A 147 -14.19 3.48 -14.99
N LEU A 148 -13.60 4.37 -14.18
CA LEU A 148 -14.30 5.55 -13.65
C LEU A 148 -14.84 6.47 -14.76
N VAL A 149 -14.08 6.63 -15.85
CA VAL A 149 -14.55 7.34 -17.05
C VAL A 149 -15.75 6.64 -17.68
N ARG A 150 -15.69 5.30 -17.88
CA ARG A 150 -16.77 4.54 -18.53
C ARG A 150 -18.07 4.57 -17.73
N ILE A 151 -18.02 4.49 -16.40
CA ILE A 151 -19.22 4.58 -15.56
C ILE A 151 -19.71 6.02 -15.36
N GLY A 152 -19.00 7.02 -15.90
CA GLY A 152 -19.37 8.43 -15.82
C GLY A 152 -19.24 9.03 -14.42
N GLU A 153 -18.27 8.57 -13.62
CA GLU A 153 -17.97 9.17 -12.32
C GLU A 153 -17.57 10.65 -12.48
N ARG A 154 -18.17 11.53 -11.67
CA ARG A 154 -18.00 13.00 -11.77
C ARG A 154 -17.38 13.64 -10.55
N ARG A 155 -17.22 12.89 -9.46
CA ARG A 155 -16.51 13.36 -8.28
C ARG A 155 -15.08 13.74 -8.64
N ARG A 156 -14.56 14.78 -7.99
CA ARG A 156 -13.19 15.25 -8.18
C ARG A 156 -12.22 14.36 -7.43
N LEU A 157 -11.97 13.18 -7.99
CA LEU A 157 -10.96 12.24 -7.52
C LEU A 157 -9.59 12.68 -8.03
N ARG A 158 -8.54 12.38 -7.27
CA ARG A 158 -7.15 12.60 -7.66
C ARG A 158 -6.45 11.27 -7.84
N TYR A 159 -6.38 10.47 -6.77
CA TYR A 159 -5.64 9.21 -6.70
C TYR A 159 -6.15 8.15 -7.69
N PHE A 160 -7.46 7.92 -7.75
CA PHE A 160 -8.02 6.90 -8.67
C PHE A 160 -8.24 7.42 -10.09
N SER A 161 -8.03 8.71 -10.33
CA SER A 161 -8.46 9.39 -11.55
C SER A 161 -7.36 9.50 -12.60
N GLN A 162 -7.74 9.98 -13.79
CA GLN A 162 -6.79 10.37 -14.83
C GLN A 162 -5.76 11.40 -14.35
N THR A 163 -6.09 12.22 -13.34
CA THR A 163 -5.14 13.18 -12.74
C THR A 163 -3.88 12.49 -12.23
N HIS A 164 -4.00 11.31 -11.62
CA HIS A 164 -2.86 10.53 -11.13
C HIS A 164 -1.97 10.14 -12.31
N LEU A 165 -2.56 9.52 -13.34
CA LEU A 165 -1.84 9.10 -14.54
C LEU A 165 -1.19 10.26 -15.30
N ASP A 166 -1.81 11.43 -15.33
CA ASP A 166 -1.27 12.60 -16.00
C ASP A 166 -0.04 13.16 -15.27
N VAL A 167 -0.02 13.06 -13.93
CA VAL A 167 1.14 13.41 -13.11
C VAL A 167 2.25 12.38 -13.27
N GLU A 168 1.94 11.07 -13.23
CA GLU A 168 2.92 10.00 -13.48
C GLU A 168 3.53 10.14 -14.89
N ARG A 169 2.72 10.34 -15.93
CA ARG A 169 3.23 10.54 -17.30
C ARG A 169 4.08 11.80 -17.41
N ALA A 170 3.75 12.85 -16.66
CA ALA A 170 4.59 14.03 -16.62
C ALA A 170 5.95 13.72 -15.98
N HIS A 171 6.03 12.76 -15.06
CA HIS A 171 7.31 12.22 -14.58
C HIS A 171 8.00 11.39 -15.68
N ASP A 172 7.32 10.41 -16.29
CA ASP A 172 7.86 9.52 -17.35
C ASP A 172 8.48 10.27 -18.54
N VAL A 173 7.88 11.39 -18.97
CA VAL A 173 8.39 12.21 -20.09
C VAL A 173 9.77 12.80 -19.81
N PHE A 174 10.18 12.91 -18.54
CA PHE A 174 11.54 13.29 -18.16
C PHE A 174 12.47 12.08 -17.91
N GLU A 175 12.03 10.85 -18.18
CA GLU A 175 12.70 9.59 -17.82
C GLU A 175 13.19 8.71 -18.98
N GLU A 176 12.97 9.05 -20.26
CA GLU A 176 13.55 8.25 -21.36
C GLU A 176 15.09 8.12 -21.27
N ASP A 177 15.78 9.16 -20.78
CA ASP A 177 17.23 9.12 -20.48
C ASP A 177 17.54 8.34 -19.19
N THR A 178 16.58 8.26 -18.26
CA THR A 178 16.68 7.49 -17.02
C THR A 178 16.58 5.99 -17.30
N ASP A 179 15.69 5.54 -18.18
CA ASP A 179 15.49 4.13 -18.53
C ASP A 179 16.72 3.51 -19.18
N ALA A 180 17.29 4.18 -20.18
CA ALA A 180 18.52 3.73 -20.83
C ALA A 180 19.68 3.63 -19.83
N ARG A 181 19.75 4.58 -18.87
CA ARG A 181 20.76 4.56 -17.80
C ARG A 181 20.54 3.40 -16.83
N ILE A 182 19.30 3.13 -16.41
CA ILE A 182 18.97 1.98 -15.55
C ILE A 182 19.30 0.67 -16.28
N GLU A 183 18.95 0.54 -17.56
CA GLU A 183 19.27 -0.64 -18.35
C GLU A 183 20.77 -0.92 -18.40
N ALA A 184 21.59 0.14 -18.54
CA ALA A 184 23.05 0.07 -18.62
C ALA A 184 23.74 -0.34 -17.31
N ILE A 185 23.06 -0.24 -16.15
CA ILE A 185 23.62 -0.65 -14.86
C ILE A 185 23.98 -2.15 -14.90
N ALA A 186 25.26 -2.48 -14.75
CA ALA A 186 25.71 -3.86 -14.64
C ALA A 186 25.36 -4.44 -13.26
N LEU A 187 24.84 -5.67 -13.26
CA LEU A 187 24.56 -6.42 -12.03
C LEU A 187 25.56 -7.56 -11.92
N ASP A 188 26.10 -7.78 -10.72
CA ASP A 188 26.71 -9.07 -10.39
C ASP A 188 25.63 -10.17 -10.24
N GLU A 189 26.06 -11.42 -10.17
CA GLU A 189 25.14 -12.56 -10.14
C GLU A 189 24.28 -12.60 -8.86
N GLU A 190 24.81 -12.11 -7.73
CA GLU A 190 24.11 -12.11 -6.45
C GLU A 190 22.98 -11.05 -6.47
N ALA A 191 23.30 -9.82 -6.87
CA ALA A 191 22.34 -8.74 -7.03
C ALA A 191 21.29 -9.06 -8.09
N ARG A 192 21.69 -9.70 -9.20
CA ARG A 192 20.77 -10.18 -10.23
C ARG A 192 19.80 -11.21 -9.68
N THR A 193 20.30 -12.23 -8.98
CA THR A 193 19.47 -13.28 -8.39
C THR A 193 18.50 -12.71 -7.36
N GLU A 194 18.99 -11.83 -6.48
CA GLU A 194 18.16 -11.15 -5.49
C GLU A 194 17.04 -10.34 -6.13
N ALA A 195 17.35 -9.54 -7.16
CA ALA A 195 16.39 -8.72 -7.88
C ALA A 195 15.28 -9.56 -8.54
N LEU A 196 15.64 -10.65 -9.24
CA LEU A 196 14.66 -11.51 -9.90
C LEU A 196 13.73 -12.19 -8.88
N GLN A 197 14.27 -12.72 -7.78
CA GLN A 197 13.46 -13.31 -6.73
C GLN A 197 12.57 -12.27 -6.03
N LEU A 198 13.03 -11.02 -5.90
CA LEU A 198 12.26 -9.94 -5.32
C LEU A 198 11.04 -9.61 -6.19
N ILE A 199 11.18 -9.59 -7.51
CA ILE A 199 10.07 -9.37 -8.45
C ILE A 199 8.99 -10.45 -8.26
N GLU A 200 9.39 -11.72 -8.25
CA GLU A 200 8.46 -12.84 -8.06
C GLU A 200 7.71 -12.74 -6.72
N ARG A 201 8.41 -12.39 -5.63
CA ARG A 201 7.79 -12.17 -4.34
C ARG A 201 6.81 -10.99 -4.39
N CYS A 202 7.22 -9.86 -4.97
CA CYS A 202 6.39 -8.67 -5.04
C CYS A 202 5.07 -8.95 -5.76
N TYR A 203 5.11 -9.53 -6.96
CA TYR A 203 3.90 -9.86 -7.71
C TYR A 203 3.05 -10.93 -7.04
N ARG A 204 3.65 -11.89 -6.31
CA ARG A 204 2.89 -12.85 -5.51
C ARG A 204 2.11 -12.14 -4.39
N GLU A 205 2.75 -11.24 -3.65
CA GLU A 205 2.09 -10.51 -2.55
C GLU A 205 0.99 -9.57 -3.09
N LEU A 206 1.25 -8.88 -4.20
CA LEU A 206 0.25 -8.03 -4.86
C LEU A 206 -0.93 -8.86 -5.39
N THR A 207 -0.66 -9.97 -6.08
CA THR A 207 -1.70 -10.87 -6.58
C THR A 207 -2.57 -11.40 -5.44
N GLY A 208 -1.96 -11.92 -4.36
CA GLY A 208 -2.70 -12.42 -3.21
C GLY A 208 -3.52 -11.34 -2.48
N MET A 209 -3.03 -10.09 -2.47
CA MET A 209 -3.81 -8.95 -1.98
C MET A 209 -5.04 -8.70 -2.86
N PHE A 210 -4.88 -8.68 -4.19
CA PHE A 210 -5.98 -8.45 -5.12
C PHE A 210 -6.97 -9.62 -5.18
N ASP A 211 -6.52 -10.87 -5.00
CA ASP A 211 -7.39 -12.04 -4.84
C ASP A 211 -8.35 -11.85 -3.66
N ALA A 212 -7.82 -11.40 -2.51
CA ALA A 212 -8.62 -11.15 -1.32
C ALA A 212 -9.57 -9.96 -1.48
N ILE A 213 -9.14 -8.90 -2.16
CA ILE A 213 -9.99 -7.75 -2.49
C ILE A 213 -11.14 -8.19 -3.40
N GLU A 214 -10.83 -8.94 -4.45
CA GLU A 214 -11.80 -9.45 -5.42
C GLU A 214 -12.81 -10.37 -4.73
N ALA A 215 -12.36 -11.27 -3.86
CA ALA A 215 -13.26 -12.13 -3.08
C ALA A 215 -14.23 -11.32 -2.20
N GLN A 216 -13.77 -10.22 -1.60
CA GLN A 216 -14.63 -9.34 -0.80
C GLN A 216 -15.64 -8.56 -1.65
N VAL A 217 -15.21 -8.08 -2.81
CA VAL A 217 -16.09 -7.42 -3.79
C VAL A 217 -17.16 -8.39 -4.28
N ALA A 218 -16.78 -9.62 -4.64
CA ALA A 218 -17.68 -10.67 -5.09
C ALA A 218 -18.70 -11.06 -3.99
N ALA A 219 -18.23 -11.24 -2.74
CA ALA A 219 -19.10 -11.54 -1.60
C ALA A 219 -20.07 -10.38 -1.27
N GLY A 220 -19.62 -9.14 -1.42
CA GLY A 220 -20.46 -7.95 -1.26
C GLY A 220 -21.54 -7.85 -2.33
N ALA A 221 -21.20 -8.14 -3.59
CA ALA A 221 -22.15 -8.13 -4.70
C ALA A 221 -23.23 -9.24 -4.60
N ALA A 222 -22.93 -10.35 -3.93
CA ALA A 222 -23.88 -11.44 -3.70
C ALA A 222 -24.91 -11.16 -2.58
N ARG A 223 -24.70 -10.14 -1.74
CA ARG A 223 -25.67 -9.75 -0.71
C ARG A 223 -26.75 -8.85 -1.34
N PRO A 224 -28.05 -9.16 -1.19
CA PRO A 224 -29.11 -8.26 -1.62
C PRO A 224 -28.95 -6.91 -0.91
N ALA A 225 -29.16 -5.82 -1.65
CA ALA A 225 -29.07 -4.46 -1.12
C ALA A 225 -29.99 -4.33 0.09
N LEU A 226 -29.40 -4.28 1.29
CA LEU A 226 -30.14 -3.94 2.50
C LEU A 226 -30.63 -2.51 2.34
N ALA A 227 -31.93 -2.30 2.53
CA ALA A 227 -32.55 -0.98 2.49
C ALA A 227 -31.74 0.00 3.35
N PRO A 228 -31.57 1.27 2.92
CA PRO A 228 -30.76 2.24 3.63
C PRO A 228 -31.22 2.31 5.08
N SER A 229 -30.31 1.95 6.00
CA SER A 229 -30.56 2.10 7.42
C SER A 229 -30.74 3.59 7.70
N ARG A 230 -31.93 3.95 8.22
CA ARG A 230 -32.21 5.31 8.67
C ARG A 230 -31.07 5.80 9.56
N PRO A 231 -30.62 7.06 9.41
CA PRO A 231 -29.58 7.60 10.27
C PRO A 231 -29.99 7.44 11.73
N ARG A 232 -29.12 6.84 12.54
CA ARG A 232 -29.29 6.80 13.99
C ARG A 232 -29.29 8.25 14.47
N THR A 233 -30.47 8.78 14.77
CA THR A 233 -30.60 10.02 15.54
C THR A 233 -29.84 9.80 16.84
N ALA A 234 -28.83 10.64 17.10
CA ALA A 234 -28.08 10.64 18.34
C ALA A 234 -29.04 10.94 19.50
N ARG A 235 -29.59 9.88 20.12
CA ARG A 235 -30.16 10.00 21.46
C ARG A 235 -28.99 10.19 22.42
N GLY A 236 -28.94 11.35 23.05
CA GLY A 236 -27.92 11.73 24.02
C GLY A 236 -27.72 10.62 25.05
N ALA A 237 -26.54 10.01 25.00
CA ALA A 237 -26.06 9.20 26.10
C ALA A 237 -25.56 10.17 27.17
N ALA A 238 -26.38 10.36 28.21
CA ALA A 238 -25.90 10.94 29.45
C ALA A 238 -24.76 10.06 29.98
N LEU A 239 -23.54 10.59 29.98
CA LEU A 239 -22.37 9.98 30.60
C LEU A 239 -22.64 9.84 32.10
N ARG A 240 -22.98 8.62 32.54
CA ARG A 240 -22.85 8.26 33.96
C ARG A 240 -21.36 8.17 34.27
N VAL A 241 -20.86 9.17 34.98
CA VAL A 241 -19.53 9.16 35.59
C VAL A 241 -19.48 8.01 36.60
N VAL A 242 -18.84 6.91 36.23
CA VAL A 242 -18.45 5.87 37.18
C VAL A 242 -17.22 6.37 37.91
N ARG A 243 -17.35 6.61 39.22
CA ARG A 243 -16.20 6.93 40.09
C ARG A 243 -15.26 5.72 40.13
N THR A 244 -14.07 5.87 39.56
CA THR A 244 -12.96 4.93 39.71
C THR A 244 -12.44 4.92 41.15
N PRO A 245 -12.18 3.75 41.76
CA PRO A 245 -11.52 3.68 43.07
C PRO A 245 -10.06 4.15 42.96
N VAL A 246 -9.62 4.95 43.93
CA VAL A 246 -8.24 5.40 44.07
C VAL A 246 -7.33 4.19 44.38
N PRO A 247 -6.25 3.94 43.63
CA PRO A 247 -5.29 2.90 43.98
C PRO A 247 -4.49 3.28 45.22
N ARG A 248 -4.37 2.36 46.17
CA ARG A 248 -3.48 2.52 47.34
C ARG A 248 -2.01 2.50 46.89
N PRO A 249 -1.14 3.35 47.46
CA PRO A 249 0.28 3.36 47.12
C PRO A 249 0.95 2.05 47.56
N PHE A 250 1.78 1.50 46.67
CA PHE A 250 2.65 0.35 46.93
C PHE A 250 3.62 0.67 48.08
N ALA A 251 3.57 -0.14 49.14
CA ALA A 251 4.56 -0.11 50.20
C ALA A 251 5.94 -0.49 49.63
N ARG A 252 6.92 0.40 49.77
CA ARG A 252 8.32 0.13 49.44
C ARG A 252 8.84 -0.98 50.36
N ARG A 253 9.30 -2.10 49.79
CA ARG A 253 10.12 -3.08 50.51
C ARG A 253 11.44 -2.44 50.90
N ALA A 254 11.80 -2.53 52.18
CA ALA A 254 13.09 -2.14 52.70
C ALA A 254 14.22 -3.03 52.13
N PRO A 255 15.43 -2.49 51.91
CA PRO A 255 16.58 -3.28 51.47
C PRO A 255 17.06 -4.19 52.61
N ARG A 256 17.41 -5.43 52.26
CA ARG A 256 18.07 -6.39 53.16
C ARG A 256 19.48 -5.86 53.44
N GLY A 257 19.78 -5.63 54.72
CA GLY A 257 21.12 -5.30 55.18
C GLY A 257 22.03 -6.53 55.08
N ASP A 258 23.22 -6.32 54.52
CA ASP A 258 24.32 -7.25 54.57
C ASP A 258 24.75 -7.47 56.03
N GLY A 259 24.74 -8.73 56.44
CA GLY A 259 25.32 -9.18 57.68
C GLY A 259 26.83 -9.23 57.56
N GLY A 260 27.52 -8.25 58.14
CA GLY A 260 28.89 -8.40 58.61
C GLY A 260 28.88 -8.73 60.09
N SER A 261 29.44 -9.88 60.48
CA SER A 261 29.86 -10.15 61.86
C SER A 261 31.38 -10.06 61.96
N PRO A 262 31.94 -9.45 63.02
CA PRO A 262 33.35 -9.51 63.33
C PRO A 262 33.65 -10.61 64.38
N GLY A 263 34.88 -11.13 64.36
CA GLY A 263 35.48 -11.91 65.47
C GLY A 263 35.41 -13.41 65.30
#